data_AF-A0A3G8YMA2-F1
#
_entry.id   AF-A0A3G8YMA2-F1
#
_cell.length_a   1.000
_cell.length_b   1.000
_cell.length_c   1.000
_cell.angle_alpha   90.00
_cell.angle_beta   90.00
_cell.angle_gamma   90.00
#
_symmetry.space_group_name_H-M   'P 1'
#
loop_
_entity.id
_entity.type
_entity.pdbx_description
1 polymer ?
#
loop_
_entity_poly.entity_id
_entity_poly.type
_entity_poly.pdbx_seq_one_letter_code
_entity_poly.pdbx_strand_id
1 'polypeptide(L)'
;MAKSDTVMAIKDKFGADVDEALSQKKLDALLATADKPAFDALLANLTNGDPSNDPSETQDDGEVPEGKRRVKLGKKAQPGVTFLHPGDKITIGETPVLVTDDDWTAQKIRQEELALV
;
A
#
# COMPACT_ATOMS: atom_id res chain seq x y z
N MET A 1 14.66 19.21 -7.69
CA MET A 1 13.87 20.47 -7.63
C MET A 1 13.59 20.75 -6.17
N ALA A 2 13.61 22.00 -5.73
CA ALA A 2 13.17 22.31 -4.37
C ALA A 2 11.63 22.28 -4.32
N LYS A 3 11.04 22.06 -3.14
CA LYS A 3 9.58 22.04 -2.95
C LYS A 3 8.90 23.26 -3.54
N SER A 4 9.47 24.44 -3.29
CA SER A 4 8.93 25.71 -3.78
C SER A 4 8.98 25.82 -5.32
N ASP A 5 9.98 25.23 -5.99
CA ASP A 5 10.00 25.15 -7.46
C ASP A 5 8.83 24.28 -7.99
N THR A 6 8.58 23.13 -7.35
CA THR A 6 7.50 22.22 -7.75
C THR A 6 6.13 22.86 -7.55
N VAL A 7 5.90 23.57 -6.43
CA VAL A 7 4.66 24.33 -6.18
C VAL A 7 4.46 25.40 -7.26
N MET A 8 5.52 26.12 -7.62
CA MET A 8 5.45 27.16 -8.65
C MET A 8 5.14 26.56 -10.03
N ALA A 9 5.73 25.41 -10.36
CA ALA A 9 5.47 24.69 -11.60
C ALA A 9 4.02 24.15 -11.68
N ILE A 10 3.46 23.67 -10.57
CA ILE A 10 2.06 23.25 -10.49
C ILE A 10 1.13 24.45 -10.73
N LYS A 11 1.44 25.59 -10.12
CA LYS A 11 0.68 26.83 -10.30
C LYS A 11 0.71 27.32 -11.74
N ASP A 12 1.88 27.26 -12.38
CA ASP A 12 2.03 27.63 -13.81
C ASP A 12 1.23 26.69 -14.73
N LYS A 13 1.32 25.38 -14.48
CA LYS A 13 0.68 24.35 -15.31
C LYS A 13 -0.84 24.25 -15.14
N PHE A 14 -1.35 24.38 -13.91
CA PHE A 14 -2.76 24.15 -13.58
C PHE A 14 -3.50 25.38 -13.08
N GLY A 15 -2.82 26.50 -12.82
CA GLY A 15 -3.41 27.72 -12.28
C GLY A 15 -3.94 27.56 -10.85
N ALA A 16 -3.45 26.58 -10.09
CA ALA A 16 -3.93 26.25 -8.75
C ALA A 16 -2.83 26.41 -7.70
N ASP A 17 -3.16 27.02 -6.57
CA ASP A 17 -2.30 27.07 -5.40
C ASP A 17 -2.44 25.76 -4.61
N VAL A 18 -1.31 25.12 -4.32
CA VAL A 18 -1.22 23.87 -3.55
C VAL A 18 -0.48 24.12 -2.24
N ASP A 19 -0.87 23.38 -1.20
CA ASP A 19 -0.31 23.57 0.14
C ASP A 19 1.17 23.14 0.21
N GLU A 20 2.05 24.04 0.66
CA GLU A 20 3.49 23.76 0.87
C GLU A 20 3.74 22.75 2.00
N ALA A 21 2.74 22.47 2.84
CA ALA A 21 2.78 21.39 3.82
C ALA A 21 2.80 19.99 3.18
N LEU A 22 2.43 19.87 1.89
CA LEU A 22 2.51 18.61 1.16
C LEU A 22 3.96 18.12 1.04
N SER A 23 4.14 16.81 1.08
CA SER A 23 5.45 16.21 0.86
C SER A 23 5.88 16.39 -0.60
N GLN A 24 7.20 16.40 -0.85
CA GLN A 24 7.76 16.55 -2.20
C GLN A 24 7.16 15.53 -3.18
N LYS A 25 6.98 14.28 -2.74
CA LYS A 25 6.38 13.20 -3.53
C LYS A 25 4.95 13.52 -4.00
N LYS A 26 4.12 14.08 -3.11
CA LYS A 26 2.74 14.48 -3.42
C LYS A 26 2.70 15.65 -4.42
N LEU A 27 3.60 16.61 -4.26
CA LEU A 27 3.75 17.72 -5.19
C LEU A 27 4.23 17.22 -6.56
N ASP A 28 5.21 16.32 -6.63
CA ASP A 28 5.67 15.77 -7.91
C ASP A 28 4.58 14.93 -8.60
N ALA A 29 3.74 14.20 -7.86
CA ALA A 29 2.60 13.46 -8.41
C ALA A 29 1.54 14.40 -9.03
N LEU A 30 1.26 15.52 -8.35
CA LEU A 30 0.38 16.57 -8.85
C LEU A 30 0.97 17.26 -10.09
N LEU A 31 2.28 17.49 -10.14
CA LEU A 31 2.93 18.08 -11.31
C LEU A 31 2.96 17.11 -12.50
N ALA A 32 3.13 15.82 -12.24
CA ALA A 32 3.17 14.74 -13.23
C ALA A 32 1.80 14.46 -13.87
N THR A 33 0.72 15.02 -13.34
CA THR A 33 -0.61 14.79 -13.88
C THR A 33 -0.74 15.38 -15.29
N ALA A 34 -1.45 14.70 -16.18
CA ALA A 34 -1.59 15.12 -17.58
C ALA A 34 -2.66 16.21 -17.75
N ASP A 35 -3.74 16.12 -16.98
CA ASP A 35 -4.95 16.92 -17.19
C ASP A 35 -5.47 17.53 -15.88
N LYS A 36 -6.04 18.73 -15.98
CA LYS A 36 -6.65 19.46 -14.86
C LYS A 36 -7.68 18.66 -14.04
N PRO A 37 -8.63 17.90 -14.62
CA PRO A 37 -9.56 17.08 -13.84
C PRO A 37 -8.87 15.99 -13.00
N ALA A 38 -7.81 15.38 -13.51
CA ALA A 38 -7.04 14.39 -12.76
C ALA A 38 -6.24 15.07 -11.63
N PHE A 39 -5.69 16.27 -11.88
CA PHE A 39 -5.05 17.09 -10.85
C PHE A 39 -6.01 17.45 -9.72
N ASP A 40 -7.21 17.95 -10.05
CA ASP A 40 -8.21 18.37 -9.05
C ASP A 40 -8.69 17.16 -8.21
N ALA A 41 -8.88 15.98 -8.82
CA ALA A 41 -9.21 14.76 -8.10
C ALA A 41 -8.11 14.31 -7.14
N LEU A 42 -6.85 14.40 -7.57
CA LEU A 42 -5.68 14.02 -6.77
C LEU A 42 -5.47 15.02 -5.62
N LEU A 43 -5.60 16.33 -5.88
CA LEU A 43 -5.54 17.36 -4.85
C LEU A 43 -6.67 17.22 -3.83
N ALA A 44 -7.90 16.92 -4.28
CA ALA A 44 -9.05 16.67 -3.41
C ALA A 44 -8.84 15.44 -2.51
N ASN A 45 -8.23 14.38 -3.04
CA ASN A 45 -7.87 13.18 -2.26
C ASN A 45 -6.83 13.52 -1.19
N LEU A 46 -5.80 14.29 -1.55
CA LEU A 46 -4.75 14.73 -0.64
C LEU A 46 -5.22 15.68 0.47
N THR A 47 -6.24 16.51 0.20
CA THR A 47 -6.79 17.51 1.16
C THR A 47 -7.95 16.99 2.00
N ASN A 48 -8.76 16.05 1.50
CA ASN A 48 -9.87 15.48 2.27
C ASN A 48 -9.43 14.38 3.25
N GLY A 49 -8.15 14.02 3.31
CA GLY A 49 -7.64 13.10 4.33
C GLY A 49 -8.22 11.70 4.20
N ASP A 50 -8.46 11.22 2.98
CA ASP A 50 -8.72 9.81 2.73
C ASP A 50 -7.39 9.15 2.36
N PRO A 51 -6.82 8.27 3.20
CA PRO A 51 -5.52 7.66 2.93
C PRO A 51 -5.57 6.60 1.80
N SER A 52 -6.69 6.40 1.10
CA SER A 52 -6.89 5.19 0.31
C SER A 52 -6.68 5.32 -1.19
N ASN A 53 -5.93 6.30 -1.72
CA ASN A 53 -5.57 6.24 -3.14
C ASN A 53 -4.27 6.99 -3.48
N ASP A 54 -3.14 6.40 -3.09
CA ASP A 54 -1.87 6.60 -3.80
C ASP A 54 -1.60 5.34 -4.65
N PRO A 55 -1.77 5.37 -5.99
CA PRO A 55 -1.38 4.25 -6.84
C PRO A 55 0.14 4.19 -7.09
N SER A 56 0.98 4.79 -6.23
CA SER A 56 2.44 4.72 -6.33
C SER A 56 3.12 4.76 -4.95
N GLU A 57 2.69 3.88 -4.05
CA GLU A 57 3.56 3.32 -3.02
C GLU A 57 4.03 1.92 -3.40
N THR A 58 4.89 1.85 -4.42
CA THR A 58 6.07 0.99 -4.32
C THR A 58 7.07 1.66 -3.39
N GLN A 59 6.77 1.66 -2.09
CA GLN A 59 7.77 1.88 -1.05
C GLN A 59 8.11 0.50 -0.48
N ASP A 60 9.21 -0.02 -1.01
CA ASP A 60 10.01 -1.10 -0.44
C ASP A 60 10.50 -0.66 0.94
N ASP A 61 9.67 -0.83 1.98
CA ASP A 61 10.08 -0.82 3.38
C ASP A 61 9.10 -1.69 4.17
N GLY A 62 9.20 -3.03 4.05
CA GLY A 62 8.62 -3.99 5.00
C GLY A 62 7.11 -3.90 5.33
N GLU A 63 6.35 -3.01 4.70
CA GLU A 63 4.97 -2.74 5.02
C GLU A 63 4.13 -3.75 4.25
N VAL A 64 3.69 -4.76 4.99
CA VAL A 64 2.55 -5.58 4.62
C VAL A 64 1.44 -4.62 4.15
N PRO A 65 1.04 -4.60 2.86
CA PRO A 65 -0.03 -3.75 2.38
C PRO A 65 -1.24 -3.92 3.29
N GLU A 66 -1.89 -2.82 3.70
CA GLU A 66 -3.01 -2.85 4.64
C GLU A 66 -3.99 -3.98 4.28
N GLY A 67 -4.25 -4.87 5.26
CA GLY A 67 -5.09 -6.06 5.06
C GLY A 67 -4.36 -7.31 4.54
N LYS A 68 -3.04 -7.31 4.43
CA LYS A 68 -2.22 -8.53 4.24
C LYS A 68 -1.31 -8.78 5.43
N ARG A 69 -0.95 -10.04 5.68
CA ARG A 69 0.02 -10.46 6.69
C ARG A 69 0.99 -11.49 6.13
N ARG A 70 2.23 -11.42 6.59
CA ARG A 70 3.25 -12.40 6.27
C ARG A 70 3.12 -13.60 7.20
N VAL A 71 2.83 -14.76 6.64
CA VAL A 71 2.60 -16.00 7.37
C VAL A 71 3.52 -17.11 6.88
N LYS A 72 3.87 -18.00 7.79
CA LYS A 72 4.56 -19.27 7.52
C LYS A 72 3.85 -20.41 8.24
N LEU A 73 4.27 -21.65 8.00
CA LEU A 73 3.82 -22.79 8.79
C LEU A 73 4.09 -22.57 10.28
N GLY A 74 3.05 -22.75 11.09
CA GLY A 74 3.10 -22.67 12.54
C GLY A 74 3.60 -23.98 13.16
N LYS A 75 3.77 -23.97 14.48
CA LYS A 75 4.37 -25.11 15.22
C LYS A 75 3.51 -26.37 15.21
N LYS A 76 2.19 -26.24 14.99
CA LYS A 76 1.28 -27.38 14.88
C LYS A 76 1.11 -27.90 13.45
N ALA A 77 1.67 -27.22 12.45
CA ALA A 77 1.70 -27.76 11.09
C ALA A 77 2.57 -29.01 11.02
N GLN A 78 2.09 -30.05 10.35
CA GLN A 78 2.90 -31.24 10.10
C GLN A 78 4.05 -30.92 9.14
N PRO A 79 5.24 -31.51 9.33
CA PRO A 79 6.35 -31.37 8.40
C PRO A 79 5.94 -31.81 7.00
N GLY A 80 6.20 -30.97 5.99
CA GLY A 80 5.86 -31.25 4.58
C GLY A 80 4.42 -30.93 4.17
N VAL A 81 3.59 -30.40 5.07
CA VAL A 81 2.26 -29.87 4.70
C VAL A 81 2.38 -28.48 4.11
N THR A 82 1.58 -28.21 3.09
CA THR A 82 1.39 -26.87 2.55
C THR A 82 -0.09 -26.49 2.61
N PHE A 83 -0.40 -25.24 2.93
CA PHE A 83 -1.77 -24.73 2.92
C PHE A 83 -2.00 -23.84 1.71
N LEU A 84 -3.06 -24.08 0.95
CA LEU A 84 -3.48 -23.17 -0.12
C LEU A 84 -4.41 -22.10 0.47
N HIS A 85 -3.98 -20.84 0.40
CA HIS A 85 -4.79 -19.73 0.85
C HIS A 85 -6.01 -19.53 -0.08
N PRO A 86 -7.24 -19.47 0.44
CA PRO A 86 -8.45 -19.47 -0.38
C PRO A 86 -8.66 -18.17 -1.16
N GLY A 87 -8.28 -17.02 -0.60
CA GLY A 87 -8.35 -15.70 -1.24
C GLY A 87 -7.26 -15.52 -2.29
N ASP A 88 -6.00 -15.39 -1.86
CA ASP A 88 -4.86 -15.16 -2.76
C ASP A 88 -4.46 -16.32 -3.68
N LYS A 89 -4.96 -17.55 -3.45
CA LYS A 89 -4.51 -18.77 -4.16
C LYS A 89 -2.99 -19.01 -4.04
N ILE A 90 -2.40 -18.58 -2.93
CA ILE A 90 -0.98 -18.74 -2.63
C ILE A 90 -0.76 -19.97 -1.74
N THR A 91 0.25 -20.76 -2.05
CA THR A 91 0.66 -21.91 -1.24
C THR A 91 1.60 -21.46 -0.13
N ILE A 92 1.18 -21.68 1.12
CA ILE A 92 1.91 -21.38 2.34
C ILE A 92 2.65 -22.65 2.77
N GLY A 93 3.97 -22.58 2.83
CA GLY A 93 4.85 -23.68 3.19
C GLY A 93 5.95 -23.24 4.15
N GLU A 94 7.13 -23.82 3.99
CA GLU A 94 8.31 -23.47 4.80
C GLU A 94 8.75 -22.01 4.60
N THR A 95 8.52 -21.47 3.41
CA THR A 95 8.81 -20.08 3.10
C THR A 95 7.69 -19.15 3.58
N PRO A 96 8.04 -18.03 4.25
CA PRO A 96 7.07 -17.05 4.67
C PRO A 96 6.52 -16.29 3.47
N VAL A 97 5.21 -16.34 3.29
CA VAL A 97 4.48 -15.73 2.18
C VAL A 97 3.53 -14.65 2.67
N LEU A 98 3.26 -13.68 1.81
CA LEU A 98 2.31 -12.61 2.08
C LEU A 98 0.91 -13.06 1.66
N VAL A 99 -0.06 -13.05 2.58
CA VAL A 99 -1.45 -13.44 2.31
C VAL A 99 -2.40 -12.40 2.87
N THR A 100 -3.65 -12.42 2.42
CA THR A 100 -4.70 -11.53 2.94
C THR A 100 -5.03 -11.89 4.40
N ASP A 101 -5.20 -10.87 5.26
CA ASP A 101 -5.62 -11.01 6.66
C ASP A 101 -7.13 -11.20 6.73
N ASP A 102 -7.60 -12.30 6.15
CA ASP A 102 -8.99 -12.72 6.23
C ASP A 102 -9.23 -13.69 7.40
N ASP A 103 -10.50 -14.01 7.62
CA ASP A 103 -10.93 -14.89 8.72
C ASP A 103 -10.27 -16.28 8.64
N TRP A 104 -9.99 -16.78 7.43
CA TRP A 104 -9.30 -18.07 7.26
C TRP A 104 -7.84 -17.98 7.73
N THR A 105 -7.13 -16.92 7.34
CA THR A 105 -5.75 -16.69 7.82
C THR A 105 -5.71 -16.52 9.33
N ALA A 106 -6.62 -15.71 9.89
CA ALA A 106 -6.73 -15.53 11.33
C ALA A 106 -7.07 -16.84 12.07
N GLN A 107 -7.96 -17.66 11.51
CA GLN A 107 -8.34 -18.97 12.06
C GLN A 107 -7.15 -19.93 12.07
N LYS A 108 -6.39 -20.01 10.97
CA LYS A 108 -5.21 -20.87 10.87
C LYS A 108 -4.08 -20.44 11.82
N ILE A 109 -3.91 -19.14 12.04
CA ILE A 109 -2.98 -18.61 13.05
C ILE A 109 -3.44 -18.99 14.46
N ARG A 110 -4.74 -18.84 14.78
CA ARG A 110 -5.31 -19.24 16.09
C ARG A 110 -5.17 -20.74 16.36
N GLN A 111 -5.20 -21.57 15.32
CA GLN A 111 -4.97 -23.01 15.40
C GLN A 111 -3.48 -23.38 15.51
N GLU A 112 -2.58 -22.40 15.46
CA GLU A 112 -1.11 -22.56 15.43
C GLU A 112 -0.61 -23.39 14.23
N GLU A 113 -1.45 -23.56 13.20
CA GLU A 113 -1.09 -24.17 11.92
C GLU A 113 -0.35 -23.17 11.03
N LEU A 114 -0.63 -21.89 11.19
CA LEU A 114 0.15 -20.79 10.65
C LEU A 114 0.74 -19.94 11.78
N ALA A 115 1.84 -19.27 11.48
CA ALA A 115 2.48 -18.32 12.38
C ALA A 115 2.80 -17.02 11.63
N LEU A 116 2.62 -15.91 12.32
CA LEU A 116 3.10 -14.61 11.86
C LEU A 116 4.63 -14.58 11.88
N VAL A 117 5.19 -13.84 10.93
CA VAL A 117 6.64 -13.71 10.71
C VAL A 117 7.09 -12.31 11.10
#